data_AF-A0A917DEH7-F1
#
_entry.id   AF-A0A917DEH7-F1
#
_cell.length_a   1.000
_cell.length_b   1.000
_cell.length_c   1.000
_cell.angle_alpha   90.00
_cell.angle_beta   90.00
_cell.angle_gamma   90.00
#
_symmetry.space_group_name_H-M   'P 1'
#
loop_
_entity.id
_entity.type
_entity.pdbx_description
1 polymer ?
#
loop_
_entity_poly.entity_id
_entity_poly.type
_entity_poly.pdbx_seq_one_letter_code
_entity_poly.pdbx_strand_id
1 'polypeptide(L)'
;MPKRKLPGLSPNPMTNLIVTDIALRGVGRLTRRLTEKALLRTRYSADDAKAVVDGRSMAQTLVSVAIARVATRSVPGALIVGTGILGKTLWDRSKGKRSARIKGRKQMQDRMENADK
;
A
#
# COMPACT_ATOMS: atom_id res chain seq x y z
N MET A 1 -32.57 12.94 -15.36
CA MET A 1 -31.46 13.53 -14.57
C MET A 1 -30.29 13.84 -15.49
N PRO A 2 -29.78 15.09 -15.53
CA PRO A 2 -28.60 15.40 -16.35
C PRO A 2 -27.37 14.71 -15.75
N LYS A 3 -26.66 13.90 -16.56
CA LYS A 3 -25.40 13.26 -16.14
C LYS A 3 -24.35 14.35 -15.95
N ARG A 4 -23.91 14.59 -14.71
CA ARG A 4 -22.79 15.48 -14.38
C ARG A 4 -21.57 15.06 -15.21
N LYS A 5 -21.19 15.88 -16.19
CA LYS A 5 -19.95 15.70 -16.96
C LYS A 5 -18.80 16.07 -16.03
N LEU A 6 -17.99 15.10 -15.61
CA LEU A 6 -16.70 15.38 -14.99
C LEU A 6 -15.84 16.09 -16.04
N PRO A 7 -15.34 17.30 -15.80
CA PRO A 7 -14.46 17.97 -16.74
C PRO A 7 -13.17 17.15 -16.83
N GLY A 8 -13.00 16.43 -17.93
CA GLY A 8 -11.73 15.75 -18.21
C GLY A 8 -10.71 16.74 -18.80
N LEU A 9 -9.45 16.32 -18.83
CA LEU A 9 -8.34 17.13 -19.34
C LEU A 9 -8.50 17.53 -20.82
N SER A 10 -9.34 16.81 -21.57
CA SER A 10 -9.74 17.17 -22.93
C SER A 10 -11.26 17.08 -23.13
N PRO A 11 -11.84 17.82 -24.09
CA PRO A 11 -13.24 17.68 -24.49
C PRO A 11 -13.60 16.29 -25.04
N ASN A 12 -12.61 15.53 -25.51
CA ASN A 12 -12.79 14.19 -26.05
C ASN A 12 -12.79 13.13 -24.92
N PRO A 13 -13.87 12.32 -24.78
CA PRO A 13 -13.98 11.31 -23.74
C PRO A 13 -12.95 10.17 -23.87
N MET A 14 -12.57 9.78 -25.10
CA MET A 14 -11.57 8.74 -25.33
C MET A 14 -10.18 9.18 -24.88
N THR A 15 -9.82 10.43 -25.16
CA THR A 15 -8.56 11.02 -24.72
C THR A 15 -8.50 11.09 -23.19
N ASN A 16 -9.60 11.43 -22.53
CA ASN A 16 -9.66 11.43 -21.06
C ASN A 16 -9.42 10.05 -20.47
N LEU A 17 -9.97 9.00 -21.08
CA LEU A 17 -9.75 7.62 -20.62
C LEU A 17 -8.30 7.19 -20.80
N ILE A 18 -7.69 7.48 -21.95
CA ILE A 18 -6.29 7.14 -22.23
C ILE A 18 -5.35 7.88 -21.28
N VAL A 19 -5.53 9.20 -21.13
CA VAL A 19 -4.70 10.01 -20.24
C VAL A 19 -4.87 9.56 -18.78
N THR A 20 -6.09 9.21 -18.36
CA THR A 20 -6.34 8.71 -17.02
C THR A 20 -5.69 7.33 -16.80
N ASP A 21 -5.78 6.40 -17.75
CA ASP A 21 -5.12 5.08 -17.63
C ASP A 21 -3.59 5.21 -17.59
N ILE A 22 -3.01 6.08 -18.42
CA ILE A 22 -1.57 6.38 -18.40
C ILE A 22 -1.16 7.02 -17.08
N ALA A 23 -1.92 8.01 -16.59
CA ALA A 23 -1.65 8.67 -15.32
C ALA A 23 -1.72 7.68 -14.15
N LEU A 24 -2.76 6.86 -14.08
CA LEU A 24 -2.93 5.86 -13.01
C LEU A 24 -1.80 4.81 -13.03
N ARG A 25 -1.41 4.32 -14.22
CA ARG A 25 -0.28 3.38 -14.35
C ARG A 25 1.06 4.02 -14.02
N GLY A 26 1.26 5.29 -14.40
CA GLY A 26 2.47 6.06 -14.11
C GLY A 26 2.66 6.31 -12.62
N VAL A 27 1.59 6.78 -11.95
CA VAL A 27 1.59 7.05 -10.50
C VAL A 27 1.90 5.78 -9.70
N GLY A 28 1.27 4.65 -10.02
CA GLY A 28 1.52 3.39 -9.30
C GLY A 28 2.98 2.90 -9.38
N ARG A 29 3.57 2.91 -10.58
CA ARG A 29 4.97 2.48 -10.77
C ARG A 29 5.97 3.42 -10.11
N LEU A 30 5.74 4.73 -10.21
CA LEU A 30 6.60 5.73 -9.60
C LEU A 30 6.56 5.60 -8.07
N THR A 31 5.35 5.49 -7.50
CA THR A 31 5.16 5.37 -6.05
C THR A 31 5.88 4.14 -5.52
N ARG A 32 5.75 2.98 -6.18
CA ARG A 32 6.46 1.76 -5.78
C ARG A 32 7.98 1.95 -5.72
N ARG A 33 8.59 2.52 -6.77
CA ARG A 33 10.05 2.74 -6.81
C ARG A 33 10.52 3.72 -5.74
N LEU A 34 9.74 4.78 -5.49
CA LEU A 34 10.04 5.77 -4.46
C LEU A 34 9.94 5.15 -3.06
N THR A 35 8.90 4.35 -2.80
CA THR A 35 8.72 3.64 -1.54
C THR A 35 9.84 2.63 -1.29
N GLU A 36 10.19 1.82 -2.30
CA GLU A 36 11.27 0.82 -2.23
C GLU A 36 12.62 1.48 -1.93
N LYS A 37 12.97 2.54 -2.68
CA LYS A 37 14.21 3.30 -2.46
C LYS A 37 14.24 3.99 -1.10
N ALA A 38 13.11 4.52 -0.62
CA ALA A 38 13.02 5.17 0.68
C ALA A 38 13.13 4.18 1.86
N LEU A 39 12.51 3.00 1.76
CA LEU A 39 12.60 1.93 2.75
C LEU A 39 14.03 1.39 2.89
N LEU A 40 14.68 1.09 1.75
CA LEU A 40 16.07 0.61 1.71
C LEU A 40 17.05 1.63 2.29
N ARG A 41 16.75 2.94 2.18
CA ARG A 41 17.64 4.00 2.68
C ARG A 41 17.52 4.27 4.18
N THR A 42 16.44 3.84 4.83
CA THR A 42 16.08 4.39 6.15
C THR A 42 16.20 3.43 7.33
N ARG A 43 16.03 2.10 7.19
CA ARG A 43 15.86 1.26 8.41
C ARG A 43 16.27 -0.23 8.36
N TYR A 44 16.52 -0.89 7.22
CA TYR A 44 16.73 -2.35 7.15
C TYR A 44 17.71 -2.78 6.05
N SER A 45 18.50 -3.82 6.28
CA SER A 45 19.37 -4.42 5.25
C SER A 45 18.54 -5.19 4.21
N ALA A 46 19.10 -5.43 3.02
CA ALA A 46 18.39 -6.17 1.96
C ALA A 46 18.02 -7.60 2.41
N ASP A 47 18.90 -8.22 3.22
CA ASP A 47 18.71 -9.57 3.74
C ASP A 47 17.60 -9.61 4.80
N ASP A 48 17.55 -8.64 5.70
CA ASP A 48 16.46 -8.51 6.69
C ASP A 48 15.10 -8.31 6.00
N ALA A 49 15.07 -7.50 4.93
CA ALA A 49 13.86 -7.26 4.17
C ALA A 49 13.36 -8.53 3.48
N LYS A 50 14.28 -9.35 2.96
CA LYS A 50 13.97 -10.62 2.32
C LYS A 50 13.42 -11.64 3.33
N ALA A 51 14.08 -11.82 4.47
CA ALA A 51 13.61 -12.74 5.52
C ALA A 51 12.20 -12.37 6.02
N VAL A 52 11.90 -11.09 6.19
CA VAL A 52 10.56 -10.64 6.60
C VAL A 52 9.48 -10.88 5.52
N VAL A 53 9.86 -10.84 4.25
CA VAL A 53 8.95 -11.11 3.12
C VAL A 53 8.71 -12.62 2.99
N ASP A 54 9.76 -13.42 3.11
CA ASP A 54 9.72 -14.87 2.97
C ASP A 54 8.94 -15.53 4.12
N GLY A 55 9.01 -14.97 5.33
CA GLY A 55 8.22 -15.41 6.49
C GLY A 55 6.71 -15.07 6.45
N ARG A 56 6.17 -14.69 5.29
CA ARG A 56 4.74 -14.36 5.12
C ARG A 56 3.94 -15.59 4.71
N SER A 57 2.84 -15.86 5.42
CA SER A 57 1.98 -16.99 5.04
C SER A 57 1.23 -16.74 3.72
N MET A 58 0.97 -17.82 2.97
CA MET A 58 0.27 -17.76 1.69
C MET A 58 -1.13 -17.12 1.82
N ALA A 59 -1.82 -17.38 2.94
CA ALA A 59 -3.10 -16.75 3.26
C ALA A 59 -3.00 -15.22 3.43
N GLN A 60 -1.96 -14.73 4.11
CA GLN A 60 -1.72 -13.28 4.26
C GLN A 60 -1.46 -12.61 2.92
N THR A 61 -0.70 -13.28 2.03
CA THR A 61 -0.47 -12.79 0.67
C THR A 61 -1.78 -12.68 -0.10
N LEU A 62 -2.65 -13.70 -0.08
CA LEU A 62 -3.95 -13.66 -0.75
C LEU A 62 -4.85 -12.53 -0.24
N VAL A 63 -4.94 -12.34 1.08
CA VAL A 63 -5.70 -11.24 1.69
C VAL A 63 -5.15 -9.89 1.24
N SER A 64 -3.82 -9.73 1.21
CA SER A 64 -3.20 -8.48 0.78
C SER A 64 -3.50 -8.16 -0.69
N VAL A 65 -3.50 -9.17 -1.56
CA VAL A 65 -3.85 -9.03 -2.98
C VAL A 65 -5.33 -8.66 -3.15
N ALA A 66 -6.23 -9.27 -2.37
CA ALA A 66 -7.65 -8.95 -2.40
C ALA A 66 -7.91 -7.49 -1.99
N ILE A 67 -7.31 -7.04 -0.88
CA ILE A 67 -7.41 -5.65 -0.41
C ILE A 67 -6.85 -4.69 -1.45
N ALA A 68 -5.69 -5.01 -2.04
CA ALA A 68 -5.09 -4.19 -3.09
C ALA A 68 -6.03 -4.06 -4.30
N ARG A 69 -6.65 -5.14 -4.75
CA ARG A 69 -7.65 -5.08 -5.84
C ARG A 69 -8.84 -4.20 -5.49
N VAL A 70 -9.37 -4.29 -4.27
CA VAL A 70 -10.49 -3.43 -3.83
C VAL A 70 -10.07 -1.96 -3.84
N ALA A 71 -8.87 -1.66 -3.35
CA ALA A 71 -8.34 -0.30 -3.36
C ALA A 71 -8.13 0.26 -4.77
N THR A 72 -7.72 -0.57 -5.73
CA THR A 72 -7.41 -0.11 -7.10
C THR A 72 -8.59 -0.13 -8.05
N ARG A 73 -9.65 -0.91 -7.76
CA ARG A 73 -10.77 -1.11 -8.69
C ARG A 73 -11.74 0.08 -8.73
N SER A 74 -11.79 0.90 -7.68
CA SER A 74 -12.71 2.05 -7.63
C SER A 74 -12.26 3.13 -6.65
N VAL A 75 -12.68 4.37 -6.90
CA VAL A 75 -12.42 5.52 -6.01
C VAL A 75 -13.04 5.31 -4.61
N PRO A 76 -14.29 4.82 -4.46
CA PRO A 76 -14.82 4.49 -3.14
C PRO A 76 -14.03 3.41 -2.41
N GLY A 77 -13.55 2.38 -3.12
CA GLY A 77 -12.72 1.33 -2.53
C GLY A 77 -11.37 1.87 -2.03
N ALA A 78 -10.74 2.73 -2.82
CA ALA A 78 -9.53 3.44 -2.43
C ALA A 78 -9.74 4.30 -1.17
N LEU A 79 -10.86 5.02 -1.08
CA LEU A 79 -11.19 5.85 0.08
C LEU A 79 -11.38 5.02 1.34
N ILE A 80 -12.10 3.91 1.28
CA ILE A 80 -12.33 3.04 2.45
C ILE A 80 -11.00 2.43 2.92
N VAL A 81 -10.24 1.82 2.01
CA VAL A 81 -8.95 1.19 2.35
C VAL A 81 -7.96 2.25 2.85
N GLY A 82 -7.88 3.38 2.17
CA GLY A 82 -7.01 4.49 2.52
C GLY A 82 -7.33 5.08 3.89
N THR A 83 -8.61 5.34 4.19
CA THR A 83 -9.01 5.85 5.51
C THR A 83 -8.78 4.84 6.62
N GLY A 84 -8.96 3.53 6.37
CA GLY A 84 -8.61 2.48 7.33
C GLY A 84 -7.11 2.44 7.66
N ILE A 85 -6.25 2.54 6.65
CA ILE A 85 -4.79 2.58 6.84
C ILE A 85 -4.38 3.85 7.61
N LEU A 86 -4.88 5.02 7.20
CA LEU A 86 -4.56 6.29 7.84
C LEU A 86 -5.07 6.33 9.29
N GLY A 87 -6.31 5.90 9.52
CA GLY A 87 -6.90 5.82 10.85
C GLY A 87 -6.09 4.92 11.78
N LYS A 88 -5.70 3.72 11.31
CA LYS A 88 -4.83 2.82 12.10
C LYS A 88 -3.46 3.45 12.40
N THR A 89 -2.87 4.12 11.42
CA THR A 89 -1.56 4.77 11.58
C THR A 89 -1.61 5.87 12.64
N LEU A 90 -2.63 6.71 12.61
CA LEU A 90 -2.83 7.77 13.61
C LEU A 90 -3.10 7.19 15.00
N TRP A 91 -3.89 6.12 15.08
CA TRP A 91 -4.17 5.41 16.32
C TRP A 91 -2.92 4.78 16.96
N ASP A 92 -2.10 4.11 16.15
CA ASP A 92 -0.85 3.49 16.62
C ASP A 92 0.16 4.55 17.09
N ARG A 93 0.12 5.75 16.48
CA ARG A 93 0.91 6.90 16.93
C ARG A 93 0.39 7.47 18.26
N SER A 94 -0.92 7.47 18.47
CA SER A 94 -1.58 7.92 19.71
C SER A 94 -1.27 6.97 20.90
N LYS A 95 -1.22 5.65 20.67
CA LYS A 95 -0.91 4.65 21.72
C LYS A 95 0.55 4.59 22.19
N GLY A 96 1.39 5.53 21.77
CA GLY A 96 2.75 5.72 22.29
C GLY A 96 3.85 4.95 21.54
N LYS A 97 4.93 5.66 21.23
CA LYS A 97 6.05 5.18 20.40
C LYS A 97 6.76 3.93 20.97
N ARG A 98 6.81 3.76 22.29
CA ARG A 98 7.55 2.65 22.94
C ARG A 98 6.83 1.32 22.77
N SER A 99 5.52 1.27 23.01
CA SER A 99 4.71 0.05 22.86
C SER A 99 4.63 -0.40 21.40
N ALA A 100 4.43 0.55 20.46
CA ALA A 100 4.40 0.26 19.03
C ALA A 100 5.73 -0.33 18.52
N ARG A 101 6.88 0.20 18.98
CA ARG A 101 8.21 -0.33 18.63
C ARG A 101 8.44 -1.73 19.16
N ILE A 102 8.08 -2.00 20.41
CA ILE A 102 8.25 -3.33 21.02
C ILE A 102 7.40 -4.36 20.27
N LYS A 103 6.12 -4.05 20.02
CA LYS A 103 5.22 -4.92 19.25
C LYS A 103 5.70 -5.14 17.82
N GLY A 104 6.18 -4.08 17.16
CA GLY A 104 6.73 -4.17 15.81
C GLY A 104 7.98 -5.05 15.74
N ARG A 105 8.93 -4.90 16.67
CA ARG A 105 10.13 -5.74 16.73
C ARG A 105 9.79 -7.20 16.98
N LYS A 106 8.87 -7.48 17.91
CA LYS A 106 8.40 -8.84 18.17
C LYS A 106 7.80 -9.48 16.91
N GLN A 107 6.91 -8.76 16.22
CA GLN A 107 6.34 -9.26 14.96
C GLN A 107 7.38 -9.48 13.85
N MET A 108 8.43 -8.66 13.78
CA MET A 108 9.51 -8.87 12.81
C MET A 108 10.32 -10.12 13.14
N GLN A 109 10.68 -10.32 14.42
CA GLN A 109 11.37 -11.52 14.88
C GLN A 109 10.55 -12.78 14.60
N ASP A 110 9.26 -12.77 14.96
CA ASP A 110 8.37 -13.89 14.70
C ASP A 110 8.29 -14.21 13.20
N ARG A 111 8.34 -13.20 12.31
CA ARG A 111 8.35 -13.42 10.85
C ARG A 111 9.66 -13.98 10.35
N MET A 112 10.79 -13.48 10.83
CA MET A 112 12.10 -13.98 10.45
C MET A 112 12.27 -15.44 10.89
N GLU A 113 11.85 -15.79 12.12
CA GLU A 113 11.87 -17.17 12.62
C GLU A 113 11.02 -18.12 11.75
N ASN A 114 9.90 -17.64 11.22
CA ASN A 114 9.04 -18.42 10.33
C ASN A 114 9.56 -18.48 8.88
N ALA A 115 10.52 -17.64 8.50
CA ALA A 115 11.17 -17.70 7.19
C ALA A 115 12.26 -18.78 7.15
N ASP A 116 12.87 -19.08 8.29
CA ASP A 116 13.95 -20.06 8.45
C ASP A 116 13.44 -21.50 8.70
N LYS A 117 12.13 -21.71 8.84
CA LYS A 117 11.46 -23.01 9.01
C LYS A 117 10.90 -23.54 7.70
#